data_AF-A0A2G5HTZ5-F1
#
_entry.id   AF-A0A2G5HTZ5-F1
#
_cell.length_a   1.000
_cell.length_b   1.000
_cell.length_c   1.000
_cell.angle_alpha   90.00
_cell.angle_beta   90.00
_cell.angle_gamma   90.00
#
_symmetry.space_group_name_H-M   'P 1'
#
loop_
_entity.id
_entity.type
_entity.pdbx_description
1 polymer ?
#
loop_
_entity_poly.entity_id
_entity_poly.type
_entity_poly.pdbx_seq_one_letter_code
_entity_poly.pdbx_strand_id
1 'polypeptide(L)'
;MSNKLILAVVGATGTQGGSVIDTVLSRPELSTKYSLRGITRNPASDKAKALSTKGVEVVKADLDDVESLKAAFSGAWGVFGVTDFWSLGSKAREIQQGKNIFNASQAANAEHLVWSSLPNVTKLSEGRRHLVAQFDGKAEVEDFIESNKGSMIASYFMPAMFTDNMKQTVNDHGQAPHRDAMHDCRVSGVVFFCPSARVTWYGHHFLKSDELCVPIGWSS
;
A
#
# COMPACT_ATOMS: atom_id res chain seq x y z
N MET A 1 -31.66 7.06 -15.70
CA MET A 1 -30.21 6.83 -15.58
C MET A 1 -29.95 6.40 -14.14
N SER A 2 -29.42 5.19 -13.90
CA SER A 2 -29.04 4.81 -12.54
C SER A 2 -27.91 5.73 -12.08
N ASN A 3 -28.10 6.42 -10.95
CA ASN A 3 -27.09 7.32 -10.42
C ASN A 3 -25.98 6.46 -9.79
N LYS A 4 -24.93 6.16 -10.56
CA LYS A 4 -23.81 5.34 -10.10
C LYS A 4 -23.02 6.10 -9.03
N LEU A 5 -22.50 5.37 -8.05
CA LEU A 5 -21.61 5.92 -7.03
C LEU A 5 -20.22 6.13 -7.63
N ILE A 6 -19.62 7.31 -7.42
CA ILE A 6 -18.27 7.58 -7.92
C ILE A 6 -17.24 6.94 -6.98
N LEU A 7 -16.39 6.08 -7.53
CA LEU A 7 -15.20 5.55 -6.87
C LEU A 7 -13.95 6.24 -7.43
N ALA A 8 -13.32 7.09 -6.63
CA ALA A 8 -12.08 7.76 -6.99
C ALA A 8 -10.87 6.89 -6.64
N VAL A 9 -9.98 6.66 -7.61
CA VAL A 9 -8.84 5.75 -7.48
C VAL A 9 -7.55 6.53 -7.65
N VAL A 10 -6.83 6.73 -6.55
CA VAL A 10 -5.47 7.29 -6.56
C VAL A 10 -4.50 6.29 -7.16
N GLY A 11 -3.52 6.77 -7.93
CA GLY A 11 -2.52 5.91 -8.56
C GLY A 11 -3.12 5.03 -9.65
N ALA A 12 -4.12 5.54 -10.38
CA ALA A 12 -4.87 4.81 -11.40
C ALA A 12 -4.00 4.15 -12.49
N THR A 13 -2.85 4.75 -12.81
CA THR A 13 -1.90 4.23 -13.82
C THR A 13 -0.85 3.28 -13.24
N GLY A 14 -0.87 3.05 -11.92
CA GLY A 14 0.02 2.13 -11.21
C GLY A 14 -0.59 0.73 -11.05
N THR A 15 0.18 -0.20 -10.49
CA THR A 15 -0.22 -1.61 -10.36
C THR A 15 -1.47 -1.80 -9.51
N GLN A 16 -1.51 -1.18 -8.32
CA GLN A 16 -2.64 -1.33 -7.40
C GLN A 16 -3.90 -0.65 -7.93
N GLY A 17 -3.82 0.64 -8.25
CA GLY A 17 -4.97 1.41 -8.75
C GLY A 17 -5.51 0.87 -10.08
N GLY A 18 -4.63 0.45 -10.99
CA GLY A 18 -5.04 -0.18 -12.25
C GLY A 18 -5.79 -1.50 -12.03
N SER A 19 -5.34 -2.33 -11.09
CA SER A 19 -6.02 -3.59 -10.74
C SER A 19 -7.42 -3.35 -10.14
N VAL A 20 -7.57 -2.33 -9.29
CA VAL A 20 -8.89 -1.92 -8.75
C VAL A 20 -9.83 -1.52 -9.89
N ILE A 21 -9.35 -0.68 -10.81
CA ILE A 21 -10.13 -0.23 -11.97
C ILE A 21 -10.56 -1.41 -12.85
N ASP A 22 -9.62 -2.28 -13.24
CA ASP A 22 -9.91 -3.41 -14.10
C ASP A 22 -10.89 -4.40 -13.44
N THR A 23 -10.80 -4.60 -12.13
CA THR A 23 -11.73 -5.45 -11.36
C THR A 23 -13.15 -4.87 -11.36
N VAL A 24 -13.30 -3.56 -11.15
CA VAL A 24 -14.63 -2.92 -11.18
C VAL A 24 -15.23 -2.96 -12.57
N LEU A 25 -14.43 -2.75 -13.62
CA LEU A 25 -14.92 -2.78 -15.01
C LEU A 25 -15.29 -4.19 -15.48
N SER A 26 -14.53 -5.21 -15.08
CA SER A 26 -14.75 -6.60 -15.53
C SER A 26 -15.95 -7.29 -14.87
N ARG A 27 -16.47 -6.74 -13.76
CA ARG A 27 -17.55 -7.35 -12.97
C ARG A 27 -18.85 -6.56 -13.16
N PRO A 28 -19.87 -7.10 -13.86
CA PRO A 28 -21.12 -6.39 -14.13
C PRO A 28 -21.79 -5.80 -12.88
N GLU A 29 -21.77 -6.53 -11.77
CA GLU A 29 -22.34 -6.11 -10.49
C GLU A 29 -21.65 -4.86 -9.92
N LEU A 30 -20.35 -4.68 -10.18
CA LEU A 30 -19.59 -3.51 -9.77
C LEU A 30 -19.72 -2.38 -10.78
N SER A 31 -19.61 -2.68 -12.08
CA SER A 31 -19.66 -1.67 -13.14
C SER A 31 -21.06 -1.06 -13.30
N THR A 32 -22.13 -1.75 -12.91
CA THR A 32 -23.49 -1.16 -12.83
C THR A 32 -23.65 -0.26 -11.61
N LYS A 33 -22.96 -0.55 -10.49
CA LYS A 33 -23.05 0.21 -9.24
C LYS A 33 -22.14 1.44 -9.19
N TYR A 34 -20.93 1.31 -9.72
CA TYR A 34 -19.88 2.32 -9.60
C TYR A 34 -19.49 2.93 -10.95
N SER A 35 -19.26 4.25 -10.95
CA SER A 35 -18.51 4.95 -11.98
C SER A 35 -17.08 5.17 -11.47
N LEU A 36 -16.10 5.06 -12.35
CA LEU A 36 -14.69 5.14 -11.97
C LEU A 36 -14.11 6.50 -12.32
N ARG A 37 -13.42 7.10 -11.35
CA ARG A 37 -12.57 8.27 -11.55
C ARG A 37 -11.12 7.92 -11.23
N GLY A 38 -10.29 7.85 -12.26
CA GLY A 38 -8.86 7.58 -12.13
C GLY A 38 -8.06 8.87 -11.89
N ILE A 39 -7.34 8.94 -10.78
CA ILE A 39 -6.50 10.08 -10.43
C ILE A 39 -5.05 9.81 -10.81
N THR A 40 -4.46 10.73 -11.55
CA THR A 40 -3.06 10.65 -12.01
C THR A 40 -2.42 12.03 -12.07
N ARG A 41 -1.08 12.08 -11.98
CA ARG A 41 -0.31 13.31 -12.19
C ARG A 41 -0.24 13.72 -13.67
N ASN A 42 -0.31 12.75 -14.58
CA ASN A 42 -0.21 12.98 -16.03
C ASN A 42 -1.34 12.29 -16.81
N PRO A 43 -2.48 12.99 -17.02
CA PRO A 43 -3.59 12.50 -17.82
C PRO A 43 -3.25 12.27 -19.31
N ALA A 44 -2.17 12.88 -19.81
CA ALA A 44 -1.76 12.76 -21.21
C ALA A 44 -0.89 11.51 -21.48
N SER A 45 -0.50 10.77 -20.43
CA SER A 45 0.26 9.51 -20.60
C SER A 45 -0.56 8.45 -21.32
N ASP A 46 0.10 7.54 -22.03
CA ASP A 46 -0.59 6.50 -22.81
C ASP A 46 -1.42 5.57 -21.91
N LYS A 47 -0.92 5.27 -20.70
CA LYS A 47 -1.68 4.53 -19.68
C LYS A 47 -2.97 5.25 -19.28
N ALA A 48 -2.89 6.57 -19.07
CA ALA A 48 -4.07 7.38 -18.73
C ALA A 48 -5.08 7.44 -19.89
N LYS A 49 -4.62 7.62 -21.13
CA LYS A 49 -5.47 7.57 -22.32
C LYS A 49 -6.17 6.22 -22.47
N ALA A 50 -5.45 5.11 -22.24
CA ALA A 50 -6.02 3.78 -22.28
C ALA A 50 -7.13 3.57 -21.24
N LEU A 51 -7.00 4.14 -20.03
CA LEU A 51 -8.07 4.13 -19.02
C LEU A 51 -9.30 4.92 -19.51
N SER A 52 -9.08 6.07 -20.14
CA SER A 52 -10.18 6.87 -20.71
C SER A 52 -10.94 6.10 -21.79
N THR A 53 -10.25 5.38 -22.67
CA THR A 53 -10.88 4.51 -23.68
C THR A 53 -11.74 3.40 -23.07
N LYS A 54 -11.41 2.95 -21.84
CA LYS A 54 -12.21 1.97 -21.08
C LYS A 54 -13.41 2.59 -20.35
N GLY A 55 -13.66 3.90 -20.51
CA GLY A 55 -14.78 4.60 -19.86
C GLY A 55 -14.49 5.09 -18.44
N VAL A 56 -13.22 5.19 -18.05
CA VAL A 56 -12.80 5.80 -16.77
C VAL A 56 -12.65 7.31 -16.95
N GLU A 57 -13.23 8.10 -16.04
CA GLU A 57 -12.96 9.54 -15.97
C GLU A 57 -11.55 9.75 -15.44
N VAL A 58 -10.65 10.34 -16.23
CA VAL A 58 -9.27 10.58 -15.80
C VAL A 58 -9.09 12.02 -15.39
N VAL A 59 -8.70 12.25 -14.13
CA VAL A 59 -8.54 13.59 -13.55
C VAL A 59 -7.10 13.79 -13.08
N LYS A 60 -6.58 15.01 -13.30
CA LYS A 60 -5.27 15.42 -12.80
C LYS A 60 -5.38 15.80 -11.32
N ALA A 61 -4.52 15.23 -10.48
CA ALA A 61 -4.26 15.75 -9.15
C ALA A 61 -2.82 15.45 -8.72
N ASP A 62 -2.30 16.28 -7.82
CA ASP A 62 -1.04 16.06 -7.13
C ASP A 62 -1.31 15.74 -5.66
N LEU A 63 -0.62 14.73 -5.12
CA LEU A 63 -0.78 14.32 -3.73
C LEU A 63 -0.21 15.36 -2.75
N ASP A 64 0.71 16.22 -3.22
CA ASP A 64 1.26 17.32 -2.44
C ASP A 64 0.36 18.58 -2.49
N ASP A 65 -0.66 18.62 -3.37
CA ASP A 65 -1.62 19.73 -3.50
C ASP A 65 -3.03 19.30 -3.07
N VAL A 66 -3.40 19.68 -1.84
CA VAL A 66 -4.70 19.33 -1.24
C VAL A 66 -5.89 19.89 -2.01
N GLU A 67 -5.77 21.06 -2.64
CA GLU A 67 -6.89 21.66 -3.38
C GLU A 67 -7.14 20.90 -4.68
N SER A 68 -6.07 20.45 -5.34
CA SER A 68 -6.20 19.55 -6.50
C SER A 68 -6.89 18.23 -6.13
N LEU A 69 -6.62 17.68 -4.94
CA LEU A 69 -7.26 16.47 -4.43
C LEU A 69 -8.73 16.69 -4.08
N LYS A 70 -9.08 17.81 -3.44
CA LYS A 70 -10.47 18.16 -3.14
C LYS A 70 -11.29 18.26 -4.41
N ALA A 71 -10.76 18.93 -5.44
CA ALA A 71 -11.41 19.02 -6.74
C ALA A 71 -11.59 17.63 -7.38
N ALA A 72 -10.54 16.79 -7.33
CA ALA A 72 -10.56 15.44 -7.86
C ALA A 72 -11.56 14.50 -7.15
N PHE A 73 -11.72 14.64 -5.84
CA PHE A 73 -12.62 13.81 -5.04
C PHE A 73 -14.04 14.35 -4.95
N SER A 74 -14.33 15.52 -5.53
CA SER A 74 -15.66 16.11 -5.51
C SER A 74 -16.74 15.14 -6.02
N GLY A 75 -17.74 14.86 -5.17
CA GLY A 75 -18.83 13.93 -5.44
C GLY A 75 -18.47 12.44 -5.37
N ALA A 76 -17.24 12.09 -4.96
CA ALA A 76 -16.85 10.70 -4.75
C ALA A 76 -17.56 10.11 -3.53
N TRP A 77 -18.18 8.95 -3.71
CA TRP A 77 -18.73 8.17 -2.60
C TRP A 77 -17.62 7.42 -1.87
N GLY A 78 -16.66 6.88 -2.62
CA GLY A 78 -15.53 6.13 -2.08
C GLY A 78 -14.20 6.56 -2.71
N VAL A 79 -13.13 6.42 -1.93
CA VAL A 79 -11.77 6.75 -2.35
C VAL A 79 -10.85 5.56 -2.08
N PHE A 80 -10.09 5.14 -3.09
CA PHE A 80 -8.95 4.23 -2.91
C PHE A 80 -7.65 5.06 -2.89
N GLY A 81 -6.98 5.07 -1.74
CA GLY A 81 -5.75 5.81 -1.49
C GLY A 81 -4.52 4.91 -1.48
N VAL A 82 -3.51 5.30 -2.24
CA VAL A 82 -2.18 4.66 -2.25
C VAL A 82 -1.12 5.71 -2.47
N THR A 83 0.02 5.56 -1.79
CA THR A 83 1.22 6.40 -1.95
C THR A 83 2.41 5.56 -2.38
N ASP A 84 3.33 6.20 -3.08
CA ASP A 84 4.56 5.60 -3.59
C ASP A 84 5.78 6.13 -2.83
N PHE A 85 6.19 5.40 -1.79
CA PHE A 85 7.39 5.71 -1.01
C PHE A 85 8.66 5.80 -1.87
N TRP A 86 8.81 4.90 -2.85
CA TRP A 86 10.05 4.76 -3.63
C TRP A 86 10.27 5.96 -4.54
N SER A 87 9.21 6.51 -5.12
CA SER A 87 9.29 7.77 -5.88
C SER A 87 9.61 8.99 -4.99
N LEU A 88 9.25 8.95 -3.70
CA LEU A 88 9.42 10.08 -2.79
C LEU A 88 10.75 10.08 -2.05
N GLY A 89 11.27 8.90 -1.70
CA GLY A 89 12.45 8.72 -0.86
C GLY A 89 12.33 9.31 0.56
N SER A 90 11.11 9.63 1.02
CA SER A 90 10.89 10.33 2.28
C SER A 90 9.61 9.88 2.98
N LYS A 91 9.77 9.33 4.18
CA LYS A 91 8.67 8.94 5.07
C LYS A 91 7.77 10.13 5.44
N ALA A 92 8.39 11.27 5.77
CA ALA A 92 7.64 12.48 6.15
C ALA A 92 6.74 12.98 5.02
N ARG A 93 7.24 12.98 3.78
CA ARG A 93 6.44 13.34 2.60
C ARG A 93 5.34 12.33 2.34
N GLU A 94 5.63 11.03 2.45
CA GLU A 94 4.60 10.00 2.29
C GLU A 94 3.46 10.16 3.31
N ILE A 95 3.79 10.41 4.58
CA ILE A 95 2.79 10.69 5.62
C ILE A 95 1.96 11.91 5.25
N GLN A 96 2.61 12.98 4.78
CA GLN A 96 1.90 14.20 4.36
C GLN A 96 0.92 13.91 3.21
N GLN A 97 1.33 13.13 2.21
CA GLN A 97 0.45 12.73 1.10
C GLN A 97 -0.74 11.88 1.58
N GLY A 98 -0.51 10.93 2.49
CA GLY A 98 -1.58 10.14 3.09
C GLY A 98 -2.59 11.00 3.85
N LYS A 99 -2.09 11.96 4.65
CA LYS A 99 -2.93 12.96 5.34
C LYS A 99 -3.72 13.83 4.36
N ASN A 100 -3.10 14.28 3.27
CA ASN A 100 -3.76 15.08 2.25
C ASN A 100 -4.90 14.31 1.57
N ILE A 101 -4.69 13.03 1.23
CA ILE A 101 -5.73 12.16 0.65
C ILE A 101 -6.91 12.04 1.62
N PHE A 102 -6.63 11.77 2.90
CA PHE A 102 -7.67 11.67 3.92
C PHE A 102 -8.45 12.98 4.10
N ASN A 103 -7.75 14.11 4.24
CA ASN A 103 -8.38 15.42 4.43
C ASN A 103 -9.25 15.81 3.22
N ALA A 104 -8.77 15.54 2.01
CA ALA A 104 -9.54 15.78 0.79
C ALA A 104 -10.76 14.85 0.70
N SER A 105 -10.64 13.60 1.15
CA SER A 105 -11.77 12.64 1.19
C SER A 105 -12.86 13.10 2.17
N GLN A 106 -12.45 13.59 3.35
CA GLN A 106 -13.38 14.21 4.31
C GLN A 106 -14.05 15.46 3.74
N ALA A 107 -13.28 16.35 3.11
CA ALA A 107 -13.82 17.57 2.50
C ALA A 107 -14.82 17.26 1.37
N ALA A 108 -14.64 16.14 0.67
CA ALA A 108 -15.57 15.66 -0.35
C ALA A 108 -16.80 14.92 0.23
N ASN A 109 -16.87 14.73 1.55
CA ASN A 109 -17.87 13.90 2.24
C ASN A 109 -17.93 12.47 1.70
N ALA A 110 -16.77 11.88 1.37
CA ALA A 110 -16.71 10.47 0.99
C ALA A 110 -17.15 9.59 2.17
N GLU A 111 -17.97 8.57 1.90
CA GLU A 111 -18.43 7.63 2.93
C GLU A 111 -17.38 6.59 3.27
N HIS A 112 -16.55 6.20 2.29
CA HIS A 112 -15.60 5.10 2.45
C HIS A 112 -14.22 5.43 1.89
N LEU A 113 -13.20 5.39 2.75
CA LEU A 113 -11.79 5.43 2.36
C LEU A 113 -11.16 4.03 2.49
N VAL A 114 -10.65 3.50 1.39
CA VAL A 114 -9.79 2.32 1.39
C VAL A 114 -8.34 2.77 1.28
N TRP A 115 -7.53 2.50 2.31
CA TRP A 115 -6.13 2.88 2.38
C TRP A 115 -5.22 1.67 2.17
N SER A 116 -4.28 1.76 1.22
CA SER A 116 -3.21 0.79 1.04
C SER A 116 -2.16 0.99 2.15
N SER A 117 -2.31 0.27 3.25
CA SER A 117 -1.46 0.35 4.45
C SER A 117 -0.36 -0.72 4.45
N LEU A 118 0.53 -0.67 5.45
CA LEU A 118 1.52 -1.69 5.79
C LEU A 118 1.68 -1.72 7.33
N PRO A 119 2.11 -2.85 7.92
CA PRO A 119 2.24 -2.97 9.37
C PRO A 119 3.35 -2.08 9.92
N ASN A 120 3.17 -1.50 11.13
CA ASN A 120 4.21 -0.73 11.81
C ASN A 120 5.31 -1.67 12.34
N VAL A 121 6.42 -1.81 11.61
CA VAL A 121 7.50 -2.74 11.91
C VAL A 121 8.28 -2.27 13.15
N THR A 122 8.48 -0.96 13.31
CA THR A 122 9.15 -0.41 14.49
C THR A 122 8.38 -0.77 15.77
N LYS A 123 7.07 -0.55 15.78
CA LYS A 123 6.20 -0.85 16.93
C LYS A 123 6.14 -2.35 17.20
N LEU A 124 5.94 -3.17 16.16
CA LEU A 124 5.87 -4.62 16.29
C LEU A 124 7.19 -5.26 16.75
N SER A 125 8.32 -4.62 16.46
CA SER A 125 9.65 -5.10 16.86
C SER A 125 10.17 -4.48 18.15
N GLU A 126 9.36 -3.65 18.84
CA GLU A 126 9.78 -2.90 20.03
C GLU A 126 11.03 -2.04 19.79
N GLY A 127 11.10 -1.42 18.61
CA GLY A 127 12.22 -0.56 18.20
C GLY A 127 13.43 -1.29 17.62
N ARG A 128 13.45 -2.63 17.64
CA ARG A 128 14.57 -3.42 17.10
C ARG A 128 14.75 -3.29 15.58
N ARG A 129 13.68 -2.99 14.85
CA ARG A 129 13.69 -2.81 13.39
C ARG A 129 13.05 -1.48 13.01
N HIS A 130 13.85 -0.43 12.93
CA HIS A 130 13.41 0.95 12.67
C HIS A 130 13.76 1.50 11.27
N LEU A 131 14.46 0.71 10.45
CA LEU A 131 14.90 1.12 9.12
C LEU A 131 13.87 0.84 8.02
N VAL A 132 12.71 0.29 8.36
CA VAL A 132 11.65 -0.06 7.39
C VAL A 132 10.65 1.10 7.26
N ALA A 133 11.17 2.26 6.90
CA ALA A 133 10.45 3.53 6.90
C ALA A 133 9.20 3.53 5.99
N GLN A 134 9.24 2.76 4.90
CA GLN A 134 8.15 2.61 3.93
C GLN A 134 6.95 1.82 4.47
N PHE A 135 7.14 1.04 5.54
CA PHE A 135 6.07 0.35 6.26
C PHE A 135 5.49 1.27 7.33
N ASP A 136 6.38 1.82 8.17
CA ASP A 136 5.98 2.64 9.31
C ASP A 136 5.25 3.92 8.88
N GLY A 137 5.64 4.54 7.76
CA GLY A 137 4.96 5.72 7.24
C GLY A 137 3.48 5.47 6.93
N LYS A 138 3.16 4.32 6.32
CA LYS A 138 1.77 3.96 5.99
C LYS A 138 0.95 3.62 7.22
N ALA A 139 1.56 2.99 8.22
CA ALA A 139 0.92 2.73 9.50
C ALA A 139 0.64 4.01 10.30
N GLU A 140 1.55 4.99 10.26
CA GLU A 140 1.32 6.30 10.90
C GLU A 140 0.18 7.09 10.23
N VAL A 141 -0.01 6.92 8.91
CA VAL A 141 -1.19 7.46 8.22
C VAL A 141 -2.45 6.74 8.69
N GLU A 142 -2.42 5.42 8.89
CA GLU A 142 -3.54 4.65 9.42
C GLU A 142 -3.95 5.14 10.82
N ASP A 143 -3.00 5.30 11.75
CA ASP A 143 -3.24 5.86 13.09
C ASP A 143 -3.87 7.27 13.02
N PHE A 144 -3.40 8.09 12.06
CA PHE A 144 -3.97 9.41 11.81
C PHE A 144 -5.41 9.33 11.27
N ILE A 145 -5.69 8.43 10.32
CA ILE A 145 -7.04 8.24 9.78
C ILE A 145 -7.99 7.81 10.91
N GLU A 146 -7.64 6.81 11.71
CA GLU A 146 -8.47 6.33 12.82
C GLU A 146 -8.79 7.44 13.83
N SER A 147 -7.79 8.28 14.15
CA SER A 147 -7.96 9.38 15.10
C SER A 147 -8.87 10.51 14.59
N ASN A 148 -9.04 10.64 13.26
CA ASN A 148 -9.72 11.79 12.66
C ASN A 148 -10.95 11.42 11.82
N LYS A 149 -11.22 10.13 11.55
CA LYS A 149 -12.23 9.69 10.55
C LYS A 149 -13.68 10.05 10.88
N GLY A 150 -14.00 10.32 12.14
CA GLY A 150 -15.37 10.59 12.56
C GLY A 150 -16.32 9.47 12.11
N SER A 151 -17.31 9.80 11.28
CA SER A 151 -18.28 8.86 10.71
C SER A 151 -17.84 8.17 9.42
N MET A 152 -16.72 8.58 8.81
CA MET A 152 -16.21 7.96 7.58
C MET A 152 -15.74 6.53 7.87
N ILE A 153 -16.13 5.60 7.00
CA ILE A 153 -15.65 4.22 7.06
C ILE A 153 -14.23 4.20 6.52
N ALA A 154 -13.28 3.68 7.29
CA ALA A 154 -11.92 3.43 6.86
C ALA A 154 -11.69 1.92 6.75
N SER A 155 -11.04 1.48 5.68
CA SER A 155 -10.62 0.08 5.50
C SER A 155 -9.18 0.01 5.06
N TYR A 156 -8.42 -0.90 5.67
CA TYR A 156 -6.99 -1.00 5.47
C TYR A 156 -6.66 -2.25 4.66
N PHE A 157 -6.07 -2.05 3.49
CA PHE A 157 -5.56 -3.12 2.66
C PHE A 157 -4.05 -3.20 2.81
N MET A 158 -3.52 -4.34 3.26
CA MET A 158 -2.08 -4.54 3.45
C MET A 158 -1.57 -5.52 2.39
N PRO A 159 -1.03 -5.04 1.25
CA PRO A 159 -0.51 -5.93 0.22
C PRO A 159 0.72 -6.70 0.72
N ALA A 160 0.78 -7.98 0.37
CA ALA A 160 2.01 -8.75 0.46
C ALA A 160 3.01 -8.33 -0.63
N MET A 161 4.20 -8.90 -0.62
CA MET A 161 5.19 -8.70 -1.68
C MET A 161 4.60 -9.07 -3.05
N PHE A 162 4.77 -8.19 -4.04
CA PHE A 162 4.30 -8.44 -5.40
C PHE A 162 5.12 -9.56 -6.05
N THR A 163 4.43 -10.51 -6.68
CA THR A 163 5.06 -11.61 -7.42
C THR A 163 5.93 -11.13 -8.57
N ASP A 164 5.62 -9.95 -9.12
CA ASP A 164 6.44 -9.31 -10.15
C ASP A 164 7.87 -8.98 -9.66
N ASN A 165 8.04 -8.72 -8.37
CA ASN A 165 9.35 -8.47 -7.77
C ASN A 165 10.22 -9.74 -7.74
N MET A 166 9.63 -10.94 -7.78
CA MET A 166 10.41 -12.19 -7.76
C MET A 166 11.28 -12.34 -9.01
N LYS A 167 10.88 -11.78 -10.15
CA LYS A 167 11.69 -11.79 -11.37
C LYS A 167 13.01 -11.04 -11.16
N GLN A 168 12.97 -9.93 -10.44
CA GLN A 168 14.16 -9.15 -10.13
C GLN A 168 15.07 -9.91 -9.18
N THR A 169 14.52 -10.51 -8.11
CA THR A 169 15.29 -11.33 -7.17
C THR A 169 15.96 -12.53 -7.86
N VAL A 170 15.26 -13.21 -8.78
CA VAL A 170 15.83 -14.33 -9.54
C VAL A 170 16.95 -13.87 -10.48
N ASN A 171 16.80 -12.72 -11.14
CA ASN A 171 17.81 -12.18 -12.05
C ASN A 171 19.07 -11.68 -11.31
N ASP A 172 18.91 -11.10 -10.12
CA ASP A 172 20.03 -10.60 -9.31
C ASP A 172 20.87 -11.75 -8.70
N HIS A 173 20.29 -12.94 -8.52
CA HIS A 173 21.02 -14.15 -8.11
C HIS A 173 21.84 -14.82 -9.24
N GLY A 174 21.78 -14.29 -10.48
CA GLY A 174 22.72 -14.65 -11.55
C GLY A 174 24.12 -14.04 -11.39
N GLN A 175 24.28 -13.06 -10.50
CA GLN A 175 25.57 -12.53 -10.06
C GLN A 175 25.79 -12.91 -8.60
N ALA A 176 26.30 -14.11 -8.36
CA ALA A 176 26.72 -14.51 -7.02
C ALA A 176 27.81 -13.53 -6.52
N PRO A 177 27.59 -12.80 -5.41
CA PRO A 177 28.68 -12.05 -4.79
C PRO A 177 29.74 -13.06 -4.30
N HIS A 178 31.01 -12.70 -4.49
CA HIS A 178 32.17 -13.47 -4.06
C HIS A 178 31.97 -14.10 -2.67
N ARG A 179 32.32 -15.39 -2.54
CA ARG A 179 32.18 -16.24 -1.35
C ARG A 179 32.79 -15.66 -0.05
N ASP A 180 33.54 -14.58 -0.12
CA ASP A 180 34.21 -13.96 1.02
C ASP A 180 33.32 -12.99 1.82
N ALA A 181 32.14 -12.62 1.32
CA ALA A 181 31.22 -11.71 2.03
C ALA A 181 30.36 -12.40 3.11
N MET A 182 30.39 -13.73 3.24
CA MET A 182 29.56 -14.45 4.23
C MET A 182 30.05 -14.31 5.67
N HIS A 183 31.25 -13.78 5.91
CA HIS A 183 31.73 -13.51 7.27
C HIS A 183 31.26 -12.16 7.85
N ASP A 184 30.66 -11.28 7.05
CA ASP A 184 30.24 -9.94 7.50
C ASP A 184 28.72 -9.65 7.35
N CYS A 185 27.92 -10.66 7.04
CA CYS A 185 26.45 -10.54 6.95
C CYS A 185 25.75 -10.54 8.32
N ARG A 186 26.26 -9.80 9.31
CA ARG A 186 25.52 -9.45 10.54
C ARG A 186 24.71 -8.16 10.43
N VAL A 187 24.84 -7.41 9.33
CA VAL A 187 24.20 -6.10 9.19
C VAL A 187 23.61 -5.91 7.79
N SER A 188 22.56 -6.65 7.46
CA SER A 188 21.61 -6.26 6.40
C SER A 188 20.34 -7.07 6.56
N GLY A 189 19.33 -6.45 7.18
CA GLY A 189 18.04 -7.05 7.43
C GLY A 189 17.24 -7.27 6.15
N VAL A 190 17.53 -8.34 5.43
CA VAL A 190 16.59 -8.94 4.46
C VAL A 190 15.72 -9.91 5.25
N VAL A 191 14.45 -9.56 5.44
CA VAL A 191 13.47 -10.48 6.04
C VAL A 191 13.06 -11.49 4.97
N PHE A 192 13.65 -12.68 5.03
CA PHE A 192 13.12 -13.84 4.31
C PHE A 192 11.98 -14.46 5.13
N PHE A 193 10.78 -14.55 4.56
CA PHE A 193 9.72 -15.37 5.11
C PHE A 193 10.01 -16.83 4.75
N CYS A 194 10.31 -17.65 5.76
CA CYS A 194 10.55 -19.09 5.59
C CYS A 194 9.22 -19.81 5.26
N PRO A 195 9.11 -20.61 4.18
CA PRO A 195 7.84 -21.18 3.75
C PRO A 195 7.35 -22.40 4.55
N SER A 196 8.03 -22.81 5.64
CA SER A 196 7.67 -24.03 6.39
C SER A 196 6.82 -23.79 7.65
N ALA A 197 6.50 -22.56 8.02
CA ALA A 197 5.62 -22.30 9.17
C ALA A 197 4.13 -22.33 8.74
N ARG A 198 3.45 -23.45 8.96
CA ARG A 198 1.98 -23.51 8.95
C ARG A 198 1.44 -22.63 10.08
N VAL A 199 0.94 -21.45 9.76
CA VAL A 199 0.19 -20.62 10.71
C VAL A 199 -1.28 -21.02 10.64
N THR A 200 -1.68 -21.94 11.51
CA THR A 200 -3.10 -22.17 11.84
C THR A 200 -3.50 -21.21 12.95
N TRP A 201 -4.56 -20.43 12.69
CA TRP A 201 -5.12 -19.43 13.59
C TRP A 201 -6.10 -20.10 14.57
N TYR A 202 -5.85 -20.04 15.88
CA TYR A 202 -6.86 -20.25 16.91
C TYR A 202 -6.64 -19.28 18.08
N GLY A 203 -7.75 -18.76 18.61
CA GLY A 203 -7.83 -17.56 19.42
C GLY A 203 -7.10 -17.59 20.78
N HIS A 204 -6.98 -16.37 21.33
CA HIS A 204 -6.69 -16.02 22.72
C HIS A 204 -5.87 -17.04 23.52
N HIS A 205 -4.54 -17.01 23.38
CA HIS A 205 -3.56 -17.15 24.48
C HIS A 205 -2.13 -17.00 23.92
N PHE A 206 -1.37 -16.02 24.43
CA PHE A 206 0.07 -15.90 24.18
C PHE A 206 0.81 -16.91 25.07
N LEU A 207 1.42 -17.94 24.48
CA LEU A 207 2.44 -18.75 25.16
C LEU A 207 3.82 -18.12 24.88
N LYS A 208 4.50 -17.68 25.95
CA LYS A 208 5.94 -17.39 25.94
C LYS A 208 6.67 -18.67 25.55
N SER A 209 7.54 -18.61 24.56
CA SER A 209 8.59 -19.61 24.36
C SER A 209 9.95 -18.93 24.43
N ASP A 210 10.45 -18.78 25.66
CA ASP A 210 11.87 -18.66 25.95
C ASP A 210 12.50 -20.04 25.72
N GLU A 211 12.87 -20.37 24.48
CA GLU A 211 13.73 -21.53 24.20
C GLU A 211 14.21 -21.45 22.75
N LEU A 212 15.50 -21.17 22.56
CA LEU A 212 16.40 -21.73 21.54
C LEU A 212 17.68 -20.88 21.46
N CYS A 213 18.48 -20.96 22.52
CA CYS A 213 19.91 -20.71 22.47
C CYS A 213 20.60 -21.94 23.05
N VAL A 214 21.04 -22.88 22.20
CA VAL A 214 22.06 -23.86 22.58
C VAL A 214 23.03 -24.01 21.39
N PRO A 215 24.33 -23.73 21.57
CA PRO A 215 25.33 -23.94 20.54
C PRO A 215 25.70 -25.43 20.49
N ILE A 216 25.50 -26.08 19.34
CA ILE A 216 26.01 -27.44 19.13
C ILE A 216 27.50 -27.32 18.79
N GLY A 217 28.34 -27.66 19.78
CA GLY A 217 29.77 -27.82 19.62
C GLY A 217 30.11 -29.02 18.72
N TRP A 218 31.17 -28.87 17.94
CA TRP A 218 31.79 -29.95 17.19
C TRP A 218 32.62 -30.83 18.12
N SER A 219 32.53 -32.15 17.97
CA SER A 219 33.52 -33.10 18.50
C SER A 219 33.95 -34.09 17.43
N SER A 220 35.27 -34.14 17.26
CA SER A 220 36.16 -35.09 16.53
C SER A 220 36.00 -35.22 15.02
#